data_AF-A0A1W9LQJ6-F1
#
_entry.id   AF-A0A1W9LQJ6-F1
#
_cell.length_a   1.000
_cell.length_b   1.000
_cell.length_c   1.000
_cell.angle_alpha   90.00
_cell.angle_beta   90.00
_cell.angle_gamma   90.00
#
_symmetry.space_group_name_H-M   'P 1'
#
loop_
_entity.id
_entity.type
_entity.pdbx_description
1 polymer ?
#
loop_
_entity_poly.entity_id
_entity_poly.type
_entity_poly.pdbx_seq_one_letter_code
_entity_poly.pdbx_strand_id
1 'polypeptide(L)'
;MQDNKIITITLSVLLGIFLQVLLIFGDMQDSPNKAVLEFTKAYFKYDKAGMAARLCKAGDAEMLDKYVSYGEKEARERGFSVWYLGKKLYNPQTYIQSGDYTKATIYLKCEVAPPLRSFFTQESLRHVHQTFEVVKEDGKWKVCGNGNLFAMAD
;
A
#
# COMPACT_ATOMS: atom_id res chain seq x y z
N MET A 1 -11.77 52.26 -0.32
CA MET A 1 -12.31 51.18 0.55
C MET A 1 -12.48 49.85 -0.20
N GLN A 2 -12.82 49.85 -1.50
CA GLN A 2 -12.86 48.63 -2.32
C GLN A 2 -11.47 48.00 -2.56
N ASP A 3 -10.40 48.79 -2.73
CA ASP A 3 -9.06 48.26 -2.99
C ASP A 3 -8.51 47.43 -1.83
N ASN A 4 -8.70 47.86 -0.58
CA ASN A 4 -8.28 47.08 0.59
C ASN A 4 -9.00 45.73 0.67
N LYS A 5 -10.27 45.66 0.23
CA LYS A 5 -11.01 44.40 0.18
C LYS A 5 -10.44 43.48 -0.92
N ILE A 6 -10.13 44.03 -2.10
CA ILE A 6 -9.51 43.26 -3.20
C ILE A 6 -8.12 42.75 -2.78
N ILE A 7 -7.31 43.58 -2.13
CA ILE A 7 -5.98 43.20 -1.62
C ILE A 7 -6.12 42.09 -0.56
N THR A 8 -7.05 42.24 0.38
CA THR A 8 -7.30 41.23 1.43
C THR A 8 -7.76 39.89 0.85
N ILE A 9 -8.65 39.92 -0.15
CA ILE A 9 -9.13 38.71 -0.84
C ILE A 9 -8.00 38.07 -1.64
N THR A 10 -7.20 38.87 -2.35
CA THR A 10 -6.09 38.36 -3.16
C THR A 10 -5.04 37.68 -2.27
N LEU A 11 -4.72 38.29 -1.13
CA LEU A 11 -3.78 37.74 -0.15
C LEU A 11 -4.30 36.44 0.47
N SER A 12 -5.59 36.36 0.82
CA SER A 12 -6.15 35.15 1.41
C SER A 12 -6.22 33.98 0.42
N VAL A 13 -6.51 34.26 -0.85
CA VAL A 13 -6.47 33.25 -1.92
C VAL A 13 -5.04 32.73 -2.13
N LEU A 14 -4.04 33.61 -2.19
CA LEU A 14 -2.63 33.22 -2.30
C LEU A 14 -2.17 32.37 -1.11
N LEU A 15 -2.56 32.75 0.12
CA LEU A 15 -2.26 31.98 1.31
C LEU A 15 -2.92 30.59 1.29
N GLY A 16 -4.16 30.50 0.82
CA GLY A 16 -4.86 29.24 0.63
C GLY A 16 -4.15 28.31 -0.35
N ILE A 17 -3.72 28.84 -1.51
CA ILE A 17 -2.94 28.08 -2.50
C ILE A 17 -1.60 27.63 -1.90
N PHE A 18 -0.91 28.51 -1.18
CA PHE A 18 0.36 28.19 -0.53
C PHE A 18 0.22 27.05 0.50
N LEU A 19 -0.81 27.11 1.35
CA LEU A 19 -1.13 26.05 2.31
C LEU A 19 -1.44 24.72 1.61
N GLN A 20 -2.22 24.76 0.52
CA GLN A 20 -2.53 23.56 -0.26
C GLN A 20 -1.24 22.90 -0.80
N VAL A 21 -0.33 23.69 -1.37
CA VAL A 21 0.95 23.18 -1.89
C VAL A 21 1.78 22.54 -0.77
N LEU A 22 1.92 23.19 0.39
CA LEU A 22 2.67 22.62 1.53
C LEU A 22 2.07 21.31 2.04
N LEU A 23 0.74 21.22 2.13
CA LEU A 23 0.06 20.00 2.56
C LEU A 23 0.26 18.86 1.56
N ILE A 24 0.24 19.14 0.25
CA ILE A 24 0.54 18.16 -0.79
C ILE A 24 1.99 17.65 -0.66
N PHE A 25 2.96 18.52 -0.40
CA PHE A 25 4.35 18.10 -0.18
C PHE A 25 4.51 17.24 1.08
N GLY A 26 3.78 17.56 2.16
CA GLY A 26 3.72 16.71 3.35
C GLY A 26 3.17 15.31 3.05
N ASP A 27 2.12 15.21 2.25
CA ASP A 27 1.49 13.93 1.86
C ASP A 27 2.31 13.12 0.83
N MET A 28 3.17 13.82 0.07
CA MET A 28 4.19 13.19 -0.77
C MET A 28 5.31 12.55 0.05
N GLN A 29 5.53 12.99 1.30
CA GLN A 29 6.59 12.43 2.13
C GLN A 29 6.33 10.94 2.40
N ASP A 30 7.31 10.11 2.07
CA ASP A 30 7.20 8.68 2.26
C ASP A 30 7.10 8.36 3.76
N SER A 31 6.09 7.55 4.12
CA SER A 31 5.77 7.20 5.49
C SER A 31 5.73 5.67 5.64
N PRO A 32 6.00 5.14 6.84
CA PRO A 32 5.99 3.70 7.06
C PRO A 32 4.61 3.09 6.77
N ASN A 33 3.54 3.81 7.10
CA ASN A 33 2.17 3.41 6.78
C ASN A 33 1.93 3.30 5.27
N LYS A 34 2.41 4.28 4.50
CA LYS A 34 2.27 4.30 3.04
C LYS A 34 3.02 3.13 2.39
N ALA A 35 4.20 2.78 2.90
CA ALA A 35 4.96 1.64 2.43
C ALA A 35 4.22 0.32 2.59
N VAL A 36 3.66 0.06 3.77
CA VAL A 36 2.85 -1.15 4.04
C VAL A 36 1.61 -1.17 3.16
N LEU A 37 0.92 -0.03 3.04
CA LEU A 37 -0.29 0.06 2.22
C LEU A 37 -0.02 -0.24 0.74
N GLU A 38 1.03 0.35 0.16
CA GLU A 38 1.41 0.14 -1.23
C GLU A 38 1.90 -1.29 -1.47
N PHE A 39 2.72 -1.83 -0.56
CA PHE A 39 3.13 -3.23 -0.62
C PHE A 39 1.91 -4.17 -0.62
N THR A 40 0.99 -3.98 0.32
CA THR A 40 -0.19 -4.86 0.43
C THR A 40 -1.11 -4.73 -0.79
N LYS A 41 -1.27 -3.53 -1.34
CA LYS A 41 -2.00 -3.31 -2.60
C LYS A 41 -1.35 -4.05 -3.77
N ALA A 42 -0.02 -4.01 -3.87
CA ALA A 42 0.71 -4.72 -4.91
C ALA A 42 0.61 -6.25 -4.71
N TYR A 43 0.69 -6.71 -3.46
CA TYR A 43 0.57 -8.12 -3.08
C TYR A 43 -0.74 -8.76 -3.52
N PHE A 44 -1.87 -8.13 -3.22
CA PHE A 44 -3.19 -8.65 -3.62
C PHE A 44 -3.47 -8.53 -5.12
N LYS A 45 -2.67 -7.73 -5.85
CA LYS A 45 -2.74 -7.60 -7.30
C LYS A 45 -1.73 -8.47 -8.05
N TYR A 46 -0.88 -9.22 -7.34
CA TYR A 46 0.26 -9.93 -7.93
C TYR A 46 1.20 -9.03 -8.73
N ASP A 47 1.32 -7.75 -8.33
CA ASP A 47 2.23 -6.80 -8.99
C ASP A 47 3.65 -6.98 -8.45
N LYS A 48 4.46 -7.75 -9.20
CA LYS A 48 5.86 -8.02 -8.91
C LYS A 48 6.68 -6.75 -8.71
N ALA A 49 6.54 -5.78 -9.60
CA ALA A 49 7.35 -4.57 -9.58
C ALA A 49 6.97 -3.67 -8.39
N GLY A 50 5.67 -3.53 -8.13
CA GLY A 50 5.16 -2.77 -6.98
C GLY A 50 5.60 -3.36 -5.63
N MET A 51 5.56 -4.68 -5.49
CA MET A 51 6.05 -5.36 -4.28
C MET A 51 7.56 -5.20 -4.13
N ALA A 52 8.35 -5.46 -5.19
CA ALA A 52 9.80 -5.36 -5.17
C ALA A 52 10.28 -3.94 -4.83
N ALA A 53 9.57 -2.90 -5.30
CA ALA A 53 9.89 -1.51 -4.99
C ALA A 53 9.75 -1.16 -3.49
N ARG A 54 8.90 -1.91 -2.77
CA ARG A 54 8.61 -1.71 -1.34
C ARG A 54 9.24 -2.78 -0.45
N LEU A 55 9.97 -3.76 -0.99
CA LEU A 55 10.67 -4.79 -0.22
C LEU A 55 12.11 -4.37 0.11
N CYS A 56 12.55 -4.70 1.32
CA CYS A 56 13.96 -4.51 1.72
C CYS A 56 14.91 -5.33 0.82
N LYS A 57 16.18 -4.92 0.71
CA LYS A 57 17.19 -5.67 -0.08
C LYS A 57 17.45 -7.08 0.46
N ALA A 58 17.32 -7.25 1.79
CA ALA A 58 17.36 -8.55 2.45
C ALA A 58 16.02 -9.32 2.38
N GLY A 59 14.99 -8.71 1.79
CA GLY A 59 13.72 -9.36 1.55
C GLY A 59 13.88 -10.50 0.55
N ASP A 60 13.10 -11.55 0.75
CA ASP A 60 13.19 -12.78 -0.03
C ASP A 60 12.61 -12.58 -1.44
N ALA A 61 13.46 -12.10 -2.35
CA ALA A 61 13.12 -11.92 -3.76
C ALA A 61 12.72 -13.25 -4.43
N GLU A 62 13.25 -14.37 -3.94
CA GLU A 62 12.89 -15.70 -4.41
C GLU A 62 11.46 -16.06 -3.99
N MET A 63 11.06 -15.78 -2.74
CA MET A 63 9.66 -15.93 -2.31
C MET A 63 8.71 -15.03 -3.09
N LEU A 64 9.11 -13.79 -3.40
CA LEU A 64 8.31 -12.90 -4.25
C LEU A 64 8.10 -13.49 -5.65
N ASP A 65 9.14 -14.02 -6.27
CA ASP A 65 9.05 -14.68 -7.58
C ASP A 65 8.19 -15.94 -7.53
N LYS A 66 8.33 -16.72 -6.46
CA LYS A 66 7.50 -17.90 -6.21
C LYS A 66 6.02 -17.54 -6.04
N TYR A 67 5.70 -16.49 -5.29
CA TYR A 67 4.33 -16.03 -5.08
C TYR A 67 3.68 -15.55 -6.39
N VAL A 68 4.39 -14.73 -7.18
CA VAL A 68 3.87 -14.24 -8.46
C VAL A 68 3.71 -15.39 -9.46
N SER A 69 4.69 -16.27 -9.57
CA SER A 69 4.62 -17.43 -10.49
C SER A 69 3.49 -18.39 -10.13
N TYR A 70 3.20 -18.59 -8.84
CA TYR A 70 2.05 -19.37 -8.38
C TYR A 70 0.74 -18.75 -8.87
N GLY A 71 0.55 -17.44 -8.66
CA GLY A 71 -0.65 -16.73 -9.13
C GLY A 71 -0.78 -16.75 -10.66
N GLU A 72 0.30 -16.58 -11.41
CA GLU A 72 0.29 -16.68 -12.86
C GLU A 72 -0.07 -18.08 -13.36
N LYS A 73 0.43 -19.12 -12.70
CA LYS A 73 0.12 -20.51 -13.02
C LYS A 73 -1.36 -20.80 -12.77
N GLU A 74 -1.89 -20.44 -11.60
CA GLU A 74 -3.32 -20.61 -11.27
C GLU A 74 -4.21 -19.86 -12.27
N ALA A 75 -3.84 -18.64 -12.65
CA ALA A 75 -4.60 -17.87 -13.63
C ALA A 75 -4.59 -18.57 -15.00
N ARG A 76 -3.41 -19.04 -15.44
CA ARG A 76 -3.23 -19.73 -16.72
C ARG A 76 -3.98 -21.05 -16.80
N GLU A 77 -3.99 -21.84 -15.72
CA GLU A 77 -4.78 -23.07 -15.61
C GLU A 77 -6.28 -22.82 -15.78
N ARG A 78 -6.74 -21.60 -15.45
CA ARG A 78 -8.12 -21.15 -15.63
C ARG A 78 -8.36 -20.41 -16.95
N GLY A 79 -7.36 -20.28 -17.81
CA GLY A 79 -7.45 -19.57 -19.09
C GLY A 79 -7.44 -18.04 -19.00
N PHE A 80 -7.02 -17.48 -17.85
CA PHE A 80 -6.94 -16.05 -17.61
C PHE A 80 -5.49 -15.62 -17.31
N SER A 81 -5.25 -14.31 -17.32
CA SER A 81 -4.02 -13.71 -16.79
C SER A 81 -4.19 -13.30 -15.33
N VAL A 82 -3.08 -13.07 -14.62
CA VAL A 82 -3.05 -12.90 -13.16
C VAL A 82 -3.94 -11.76 -12.62
N TRP A 83 -4.22 -10.72 -13.43
CA TRP A 83 -5.15 -9.65 -13.06
C TRP A 83 -6.54 -10.17 -12.67
N TYR A 84 -6.95 -11.32 -13.21
CA TYR A 84 -8.23 -11.95 -12.93
C TYR A 84 -8.32 -12.54 -11.52
N LEU A 85 -7.18 -12.87 -10.92
CA LEU A 85 -7.07 -13.30 -9.52
C LEU A 85 -6.86 -12.14 -8.55
N GLY A 86 -6.64 -10.93 -9.07
CA GLY A 86 -6.38 -9.74 -8.29
C GLY A 86 -7.54 -9.40 -7.37
N LYS A 87 -7.23 -9.20 -6.08
CA LYS A 87 -8.19 -8.81 -5.05
C LYS A 87 -8.10 -7.32 -4.78
N LYS A 88 -9.21 -6.72 -4.32
CA LYS A 88 -9.25 -5.29 -3.97
C LYS A 88 -9.29 -5.12 -2.46
N LEU A 89 -8.45 -4.22 -1.95
CA LEU A 89 -8.49 -3.84 -0.54
C LEU A 89 -9.59 -2.81 -0.29
N TYR A 90 -10.33 -3.02 0.78
CA TYR A 90 -11.33 -2.14 1.36
C TYR A 90 -10.91 -1.75 2.78
N ASN A 91 -11.27 -0.52 3.16
CA ASN A 91 -11.06 0.05 4.49
C ASN A 91 -9.67 -0.25 5.10
N PRO A 92 -8.55 0.00 4.39
CA PRO A 92 -7.23 -0.26 4.94
C PRO A 92 -6.92 0.72 6.08
N GLN A 93 -6.69 0.19 7.27
CA GLN A 93 -6.30 0.92 8.47
C GLN A 93 -4.90 0.46 8.88
N THR A 94 -3.99 1.41 9.07
CA THR A 94 -2.62 1.16 9.51
C THR A 94 -2.37 1.84 10.84
N TYR A 95 -1.78 1.12 11.78
CA TYR A 95 -1.45 1.60 13.12
C TYR A 95 0.03 1.40 13.38
N ILE A 96 0.74 2.44 13.81
CA ILE A 96 2.13 2.32 14.25
C ILE A 96 2.09 1.72 15.67
N GLN A 97 2.59 0.49 15.84
CA GLN A 97 2.65 -0.15 17.16
C GLN A 97 3.89 0.29 17.94
N SER A 98 5.02 0.36 17.26
CA SER A 98 6.29 0.82 17.80
C SER A 98 7.19 1.27 16.65
N GLY A 99 8.13 2.19 16.89
CA GLY A 99 9.05 2.60 15.85
C GLY A 99 9.85 3.84 16.19
N ASP A 100 11.01 3.91 15.55
CA ASP A 100 11.95 5.02 15.54
C ASP A 100 12.02 5.63 14.14
N TYR A 101 12.93 6.59 13.94
CA TYR A 101 13.13 7.28 12.66
C TYR A 101 13.63 6.38 11.52
N THR A 102 14.13 5.18 11.83
CA THR A 102 14.76 4.26 10.86
C THR A 102 14.07 2.91 10.76
N LYS A 103 13.27 2.52 11.76
CA LYS A 103 12.56 1.24 11.81
C LYS A 103 11.21 1.42 12.47
N ALA A 104 10.17 0.79 11.96
CA ALA A 104 8.86 0.80 12.59
C ALA A 104 8.14 -0.53 12.41
N THR A 105 7.23 -0.81 13.33
CA THR A 105 6.34 -1.95 13.31
C THR A 105 4.92 -1.45 13.10
N ILE A 106 4.34 -1.82 11.97
CA ILE A 106 3.04 -1.35 11.51
C ILE A 106 2.05 -2.49 11.55
N TYR A 107 0.94 -2.28 12.22
CA TYR A 107 -0.21 -3.18 12.19
C TYR A 107 -1.20 -2.73 11.13
N LEU A 108 -1.48 -3.60 10.17
CA LEU A 108 -2.47 -3.42 9.14
C LEU A 108 -3.74 -4.21 9.49
N LYS A 109 -4.87 -3.52 9.39
CA LYS A 109 -6.20 -4.11 9.38
C LYS A 109 -6.88 -3.73 8.08
N CYS A 110 -7.30 -4.69 7.28
CA CYS A 110 -8.02 -4.40 6.04
C CYS A 110 -9.06 -5.48 5.72
N GLU A 111 -9.95 -5.13 4.80
CA GLU A 111 -10.93 -6.04 4.22
C GLU A 111 -10.51 -6.35 2.79
N VAL A 112 -10.49 -7.61 2.43
CA VAL A 112 -10.13 -8.04 1.08
C VAL A 112 -11.40 -8.52 0.40
N ALA A 113 -11.83 -7.74 -0.58
CA ALA A 113 -12.92 -8.15 -1.43
C ALA A 113 -12.43 -9.26 -2.37
N PRO A 114 -13.27 -10.28 -2.57
CA PRO A 114 -12.97 -11.31 -3.53
C PRO A 114 -12.82 -10.73 -4.96
N PRO A 115 -12.11 -11.41 -5.85
CA PRO A 115 -11.92 -10.95 -7.22
C PRO A 115 -13.27 -10.84 -7.95
N LEU A 116 -13.36 -10.02 -9.00
CA LEU A 116 -14.60 -9.77 -9.75
C LEU A 116 -15.33 -11.04 -10.22
N ARG A 117 -14.63 -12.18 -10.34
CA ARG A 117 -15.26 -13.49 -10.63
C ARG A 117 -16.21 -13.98 -9.54
N SER A 118 -16.11 -13.46 -8.32
CA SER A 118 -16.82 -14.00 -7.17
C SER A 118 -18.29 -13.63 -7.10
N PHE A 119 -18.77 -12.77 -8.00
CA PHE A 119 -20.20 -12.50 -8.17
C PHE A 119 -21.03 -13.79 -8.30
N PHE A 120 -20.44 -14.88 -8.82
CA PHE A 120 -21.10 -16.19 -8.94
C PHE A 120 -20.72 -17.22 -7.87
N THR A 121 -19.67 -16.99 -7.07
CA THR A 121 -19.18 -17.95 -6.06
C THR A 121 -19.48 -17.54 -4.62
N GLN A 122 -20.10 -16.38 -4.40
CA GLN A 122 -20.57 -15.93 -3.08
C GLN A 122 -19.44 -15.92 -2.02
N GLU A 123 -18.19 -15.74 -2.46
CA GLU A 123 -17.05 -15.55 -1.56
C GLU A 123 -17.30 -14.29 -0.72
N SER A 124 -17.15 -14.41 0.60
CA SER A 124 -17.35 -13.30 1.53
C SER A 124 -16.12 -12.41 1.62
N LEU A 125 -16.32 -11.16 2.08
CA LEU A 125 -15.23 -10.27 2.48
C LEU A 125 -14.36 -10.95 3.53
N ARG A 126 -13.05 -10.98 3.29
CA ARG A 126 -12.07 -11.52 4.25
C ARG A 126 -11.44 -10.40 5.04
N HIS A 127 -11.41 -10.52 6.37
CA HIS A 127 -10.66 -9.62 7.23
C HIS A 127 -9.21 -10.09 7.33
N VAL A 128 -8.27 -9.19 7.03
CA VAL A 128 -6.83 -9.44 7.12
C VAL A 128 -6.25 -8.55 8.21
N HIS A 129 -5.51 -9.18 9.11
CA HIS A 129 -4.85 -8.55 10.25
C HIS A 129 -3.40 -8.99 10.25
N GLN A 130 -2.48 -8.07 9.98
CA GLN A 130 -1.07 -8.42 9.90
C GLN A 130 -0.16 -7.31 10.40
N THR A 131 0.89 -7.72 11.08
CA THR A 131 1.98 -6.84 11.49
C THR A 131 3.12 -6.93 10.50
N PHE A 132 3.68 -5.77 10.17
CA PHE A 132 4.78 -5.59 9.24
C PHE A 132 5.93 -4.89 9.95
N GLU A 133 7.14 -5.39 9.72
CA GLU A 133 8.35 -4.66 10.06
C GLU A 133 8.77 -3.84 8.84
N VAL A 134 8.99 -2.54 9.04
CA VAL A 134 9.48 -1.64 8.00
C VAL A 134 10.76 -0.98 8.43
N VAL A 135 11.67 -0.84 7.47
CA VAL A 135 12.97 -0.20 7.65
C VAL A 135 13.14 0.87 6.58
N LYS A 136 13.72 2.00 6.98
CA LYS A 136 14.05 3.07 6.07
C LYS A 136 15.39 2.79 5.40
N GLU A 137 15.36 2.43 4.12
CA GLU A 137 16.54 2.20 3.28
C GLU A 137 16.56 3.22 2.14
N ASP A 138 17.72 3.83 1.88
CA ASP A 138 17.91 4.76 0.75
C ASP A 138 16.86 5.91 0.74
N GLY A 139 16.45 6.37 1.93
CA GLY A 139 15.46 7.43 2.10
C GLY A 139 13.99 7.00 1.93
N LYS A 140 13.73 5.73 1.60
CA LYS A 140 12.39 5.17 1.42
C LYS A 140 12.08 4.13 2.49
N TRP A 141 10.83 4.08 2.93
CA TRP A 141 10.33 3.04 3.81
C TRP A 141 10.03 1.78 3.01
N LYS A 142 10.62 0.68 3.46
CA LYS A 142 10.48 -0.64 2.84
C LYS A 142 10.06 -1.66 3.89
N VAL A 143 9.28 -2.63 3.45
CA VAL A 143 8.81 -3.78 4.21
C VAL A 143 9.90 -4.82 4.23
N CYS A 144 10.37 -5.17 5.43
CA CYS A 144 11.32 -6.24 5.65
C CYS A 144 10.51 -7.44 6.11
N GLY A 145 10.47 -8.47 5.27
CA GLY A 145 9.77 -9.71 5.62
C GLY A 145 10.61 -10.53 6.58
N ASN A 146 10.05 -10.84 7.75
CA ASN A 146 10.29 -12.13 8.36
C ASN A 146 9.47 -13.18 7.58
N GLY A 147 9.86 -14.46 7.60
CA GLY A 147 9.36 -15.52 6.69
C GLY A 147 7.84 -15.78 6.63
N ASN A 148 7.02 -14.99 7.33
CA ASN A 148 5.56 -14.96 7.29
C ASN A 148 4.97 -13.81 6.46
N LEU A 149 5.79 -13.01 5.76
CA LEU A 149 5.34 -11.83 5.01
C LEU A 149 4.27 -12.15 3.94
N PHE A 150 4.30 -13.36 3.39
CA PHE A 150 3.38 -13.78 2.32
C PHE A 150 2.23 -14.67 2.82
N ALA A 151 2.00 -14.76 4.14
CA ALA A 151 0.90 -15.52 4.73
C ALA A 151 -0.49 -14.84 4.63
N MET A 152 -0.59 -13.71 3.89
CA MET A 152 -1.85 -12.98 3.70
C MET A 152 -2.79 -13.63 2.67
N ALA A 153 -2.28 -14.57 1.88
CA ALA A 153 -3.04 -15.25 0.83
C ALA A 153 -3.86 -16.44 1.35
N ASP A 154 -3.52 -16.98 2.51
CA ASP A 154 -4.17 -18.14 3.15
C ASP A 154 -5.49 -17.75 3.84
#